data_AF-S5N065-F1
#
_entry.id   AF-S5N065-F1
#
_cell.length_a   1.000
_cell.length_b   1.000
_cell.length_c   1.000
_cell.angle_alpha   90.00
_cell.angle_beta   90.00
_cell.angle_gamma   90.00
#
_symmetry.space_group_name_H-M   'P 1'
#
loop_
_entity.id
_entity.type
_entity.pdbx_description
1 polymer ?
#
loop_
_entity_poly.entity_id
_entity_poly.type
_entity_poly.pdbx_seq_one_letter_code
_entity_poly.pdbx_strand_id
1 'polypeptide(L)' 'MHKSLRQLPLLALLFCCPLITQAARTFTDQIGRQVTVPDTVDRVVVLQHQTRNLLVQMNATDKIVGVMANWKQQFKGRQ' A
#
# COMPACT_ATOMS: atom_id res chain seq x y z
N MET A 1 -32.66 2.47 38.73
CA MET A 1 -32.32 1.95 37.38
C MET A 1 -31.76 3.00 36.40
N HIS A 2 -31.45 4.24 36.81
CA HIS A 2 -30.98 5.30 35.88
C HIS A 2 -29.48 5.31 35.57
N LYS A 3 -28.65 4.58 36.34
CA LYS A 3 -27.18 4.56 36.16
C LYS A 3 -26.74 3.83 34.89
N SER A 4 -27.44 2.75 34.51
CA SER A 4 -27.15 1.97 33.28
C SER A 4 -27.50 2.76 32.00
N LEU A 5 -28.54 3.59 32.04
CA LEU A 5 -28.98 4.39 30.88
C LEU A 5 -27.97 5.49 30.49
N ARG A 6 -27.18 5.99 31.45
CA ARG A 6 -26.12 6.99 31.21
C ARG A 6 -24.86 6.40 30.56
N GLN A 7 -24.66 5.08 30.64
CA GLN A 7 -23.44 4.42 30.12
C GLN A 7 -23.60 3.91 28.68
N LEU A 8 -24.84 3.85 28.16
CA LEU A 8 -25.16 3.49 26.78
C LEU A 8 -24.39 4.29 25.69
N PRO A 9 -24.26 5.63 25.77
CA PRO A 9 -23.52 6.37 24.74
C PRO A 9 -22.02 6.05 24.76
N LEU A 10 -21.44 5.79 25.94
CA LEU A 10 -20.04 5.41 26.08
C LEU A 10 -19.77 4.02 25.51
N LEU A 11 -20.69 3.07 25.75
CA LEU A 11 -20.62 1.73 25.18
C LEU A 11 -20.76 1.75 23.65
N ALA A 12 -21.69 2.55 23.13
CA ALA A 12 -21.86 2.72 21.68
C ALA A 12 -20.63 3.34 21.01
N LEU A 13 -20.00 4.33 21.66
CA LEU A 13 -18.76 4.95 21.18
C LEU A 13 -17.60 3.96 21.11
N LEU A 14 -17.44 3.13 22.16
CA LEU A 14 -16.41 2.08 22.19
C LEU A 14 -16.65 1.01 21.12
N PHE A 15 -17.92 0.68 20.83
CA PHE A 15 -18.27 -0.31 19.81
C PHE A 15 -18.09 0.20 18.37
N CYS A 16 -18.25 1.51 18.12
CA CYS A 16 -18.04 2.11 16.80
C CYS A 16 -16.57 2.39 16.45
N CYS A 17 -15.68 2.50 17.45
CA CYS A 17 -14.28 2.87 17.26
C CYS A 17 -13.47 1.97 16.29
N PRO A 18 -13.64 0.62 16.23
CA PRO A 18 -12.86 -0.21 15.32
C PRO A 18 -13.25 -0.09 13.84
N LEU A 19 -14.38 0.56 13.52
CA LEU A 19 -14.87 0.69 12.13
C LEU A 19 -14.02 1.62 11.25
N ILE A 20 -13.09 2.38 11.84
CA ILE A 20 -12.25 3.37 11.14
C ILE A 20 -10.86 2.78 10.80
N THR A 21 -10.57 1.53 11.17
CA THR A 21 -9.28 0.91 10.85
C THR A 21 -9.14 0.65 9.35
N GLN A 22 -8.16 1.30 8.73
CA GLN A 22 -7.74 1.00 7.37
C GLN A 22 -6.81 -0.22 7.39
N ALA A 23 -7.12 -1.23 6.57
CA ALA A 23 -6.27 -2.41 6.44
C ALA A 23 -4.89 -2.01 5.88
N ALA A 24 -3.83 -2.48 6.54
CA ALA A 24 -2.44 -2.25 6.14
C ALA A 24 -1.65 -3.55 6.25
N ARG A 25 -0.66 -3.72 5.38
CA ARG A 25 0.21 -4.89 5.31
C ARG A 25 1.62 -4.46 5.67
N THR A 26 2.22 -5.16 6.64
CA THR A 26 3.60 -4.95 7.06
C THR A 26 4.45 -6.13 6.64
N PHE A 27 5.57 -5.86 5.97
CA PHE A 27 6.53 -6.86 5.53
C PHE A 27 7.96 -6.36 5.68
N THR A 28 8.92 -7.29 5.70
CA THR A 28 10.35 -6.97 5.68
C THR A 28 10.82 -6.94 4.22
N ASP A 29 11.51 -5.87 3.82
CA ASP A 29 12.09 -5.79 2.48
C ASP A 29 13.42 -6.55 2.36
N GLN A 30 14.00 -6.56 1.16
CA GLN A 30 15.24 -7.29 0.86
C GLN A 30 16.48 -6.75 1.60
N ILE A 31 16.43 -5.55 2.19
CA ILE A 31 17.53 -4.96 2.96
C ILE A 31 17.23 -4.90 4.46
N GLY A 32 16.20 -5.62 4.92
CA GLY A 32 15.87 -5.79 6.34
C GLY A 32 15.04 -4.66 6.95
N ARG A 33 14.48 -3.75 6.15
CA ARG A 33 13.60 -2.68 6.65
C ARG A 33 12.18 -3.21 6.84
N GLN A 34 11.53 -2.79 7.92
CA GLN A 34 10.11 -3.03 8.12
C GLN A 34 9.31 -1.97 7.36
N VAL A 35 8.46 -2.40 6.41
CA VAL A 35 7.70 -1.53 5.53
C VAL A 35 6.21 -1.82 5.69
N THR A 36 5.42 -0.76 5.94
CA THR A 36 3.96 -0.84 6.00
C THR A 36 3.36 -0.16 4.79
N VAL A 37 2.48 -0.87 4.08
CA VAL A 37 1.75 -0.37 2.91
C VAL A 37 0.24 -0.51 3.14
N PRO A 38 -0.60 0.31 2.47
CA PRO A 38 -2.04 0.07 2.46
C PRO A 38 -2.39 -1.31 1.88
N ASP A 39 -3.53 -1.85 2.30
CA ASP A 39 -3.97 -3.16 1.81
C ASP A 39 -4.20 -3.17 0.29
N THR A 40 -4.71 -2.09 -0.28
CA THR A 40 -4.77 -1.90 -1.74
C THR A 40 -3.77 -0.85 -2.20
N VAL A 41 -2.97 -1.18 -3.21
CA VAL A 41 -2.02 -0.26 -3.85
C VAL A 41 -2.45 -0.05 -5.29
N ASP A 42 -2.76 1.20 -5.63
CA ASP A 42 -3.26 1.59 -6.96
C ASP A 42 -2.26 2.44 -7.76
N ARG A 43 -1.25 2.98 -7.07
CA ARG A 43 -0.29 3.93 -7.66
C ARG A 43 1.12 3.56 -7.22
N VAL A 44 1.89 3.05 -8.16
CA VAL A 44 3.26 2.58 -7.93
C VAL A 44 4.23 3.45 -8.74
N VAL A 45 5.27 3.96 -8.07
CA VAL A 45 6.42 4.59 -8.74
C VAL A 45 7.57 3.59 -8.72
N VAL A 46 8.08 3.27 -9.90
CA VAL A 46 9.10 2.23 -10.08
C VAL A 46 10.44 2.88 -10.41
N LEU A 47 11.36 2.86 -9.44
CA LEU A 47 12.69 3.44 -9.60
C LEU A 47 13.76 2.43 -10.03
N GLN A 48 13.43 1.14 -10.13
CA GLN A 48 14.38 0.07 -10.47
C GLN A 48 13.91 -0.73 -11.69
N HIS A 49 14.82 -1.01 -12.63
CA HIS A 49 14.49 -1.74 -13.86
C HIS A 49 14.11 -3.21 -13.61
N GLN A 50 14.77 -3.89 -12.68
CA GLN A 50 14.48 -5.29 -12.33
C GLN A 50 13.03 -5.44 -11.82
N THR A 51 12.60 -4.53 -10.93
CA THR A 51 11.25 -4.47 -10.39
C THR A 51 10.20 -4.21 -11.46
N ARG A 52 10.53 -3.46 -12.52
CA ARG A 52 9.62 -3.24 -13.65
C ARG A 52 9.29 -4.55 -14.37
N ASN A 53 10.27 -5.42 -14.59
CA ASN A 53 10.03 -6.70 -15.28
C ASN A 53 9.09 -7.59 -14.47
N LEU A 54 9.24 -7.61 -13.14
CA LEU A 54 8.34 -8.34 -12.24
C LEU A 54 6.90 -7.80 -12.32
N LEU A 55 6.72 -6.48 -12.37
CA LEU A 55 5.39 -5.87 -12.52
C LEU A 55 4.73 -6.19 -13.87
N VAL A 56 5.51 -6.31 -14.94
CA VAL A 56 5.01 -6.79 -16.24
C VAL A 56 4.56 -8.25 -16.14
N GLN A 57 5.37 -9.12 -15.53
CA GLN A 57 5.04 -10.53 -15.35
C GLN A 57 3.83 -10.76 -14.44
N MET A 58 3.60 -9.86 -13.48
CA MET A 58 2.43 -9.87 -12.59
C MET A 58 1.19 -9.25 -13.21
N ASN A 59 1.25 -8.76 -14.46
CA ASN A 59 0.17 -8.03 -15.12
C ASN A 59 -0.34 -6.83 -14.29
N ALA A 60 0.58 -6.10 -13.64
CA ALA A 60 0.29 -4.98 -12.72
C ALA A 60 0.78 -3.62 -13.28
N THR A 61 0.91 -3.52 -14.60
CA THR A 61 1.45 -2.34 -15.28
C THR A 61 0.50 -1.15 -15.29
N ASP A 62 -0.81 -1.40 -15.19
CA ASP A 62 -1.91 -0.43 -15.09
C ASP A 62 -1.81 0.44 -13.83
N LYS A 63 -1.16 -0.07 -12.77
CA LYS A 63 -0.96 0.62 -11.50
C LYS A 63 0.28 1.52 -11.46
N ILE A 64 1.11 1.49 -12.51
CA ILE A 64 2.36 2.26 -12.55
C ILE A 64 2.06 3.69 -12.99
N VAL A 65 2.30 4.65 -12.10
CA VAL A 65 2.09 6.09 -12.37
C VAL A 65 3.38 6.84 -12.70
N GLY A 66 4.54 6.18 -12.54
CA GLY A 66 5.84 6.77 -12.84
C GLY A 66 6.95 5.73 -12.93
N VAL A 67 7.92 5.98 -13.81
CA VAL A 67 9.11 5.14 -14.01
C VAL A 67 10.36 6.02 -14.00
N MET A 68 11.51 5.45 -13.59
CA MET A 68 12.79 6.17 -13.57
C MET A 68 13.14 6.77 -14.94
N ALA A 69 13.47 8.07 -14.99
CA ALA A 69 13.58 8.87 -16.23
C ALA A 69 14.56 8.31 -17.29
N ASN A 70 15.62 7.60 -16.87
CA ASN A 70 16.63 7.02 -17.77
C ASN A 70 16.19 5.69 -18.43
N TRP A 71 14.99 5.17 -18.15
CA TRP A 71 14.51 3.90 -18.71
C TRP A 71 14.55 3.84 -20.24
N LYS A 72 14.29 4.97 -20.91
CA LYS A 72 14.25 5.05 -22.38
C LYS A 72 15.65 5.00 -23.00
N GLN A 73 16.69 5.42 -22.28
CA GLN A 73 18.08 5.37 -22.77
C GLN A 73 18.64 3.94 -22.76
N GLN A 74 18.22 3.10 -21.81
CA GLN A 74 18.67 1.70 -21.75
C GLN A 74 18.14 0.81 -22.88
N PHE A 75 17.01 1.17 -23.51
CA PHE A 75 16.53 0.48 -24.72
C PHE A 75 17.25 0.95 -26.00
N LYS A 76 17.93 2.10 -25.97
CA LYS A 76 18.66 2.65 -27.12
C LYS A 76 20.08 2.08 -27.28
N GLY A 77 20.50 1.14 -26.43
CA GLY A 77 21.79 0.43 -26.52
C GLY A 77 21.77 -0.89 -27.28
N ARG A 78 20.68 -1.21 -27.99
CA ARG A 78 20.57 -2.37 -28.91
C ARG A 78 19.84 -2.00 -30.20
N GLN A 79 20.37 -1.01 -30.90
CA GLN A 79 20.22 -0.85 -32.35
C GLN A 79 21.62 -0.92 -32.93
#